data_AF-A0A838S3W9-F1
#
_entry.id   AF-A0A838S3W9-F1
#
_cell.length_a   1.000
_cell.length_b   1.000
_cell.length_c   1.000
_cell.angle_alpha   90.00
_cell.angle_beta   90.00
_cell.angle_gamma   90.00
#
_symmetry.space_group_name_H-M   'P 1'
#
loop_
_entity.id
_entity.type
_entity.pdbx_description
1 polymer ?
#
loop_
_entity_poly.entity_id
_entity_poly.type
_entity_poly.pdbx_seq_one_letter_code
_entity_poly.pdbx_strand_id
1 'polypeptide(L)'
;GLEVVPIRGNVDSRIRRVVEGELDGVVVAAAGLARLGRSGEATELLDPLQMLPAPAQGALALECRIDDIDTEHLLAGVLNDTDARAAVTAERALLAALEAGCSAPVGALADVVEDLDDEGRVVHRLSLRGVAATPDDALLRASAIGEMTVAEQLGRDVAAELLDLGAAGRGSPNPALDGPGRRPMGNE
;
A
#
# COMPACT_ATOMS: atom_id res chain seq x y z
N GLY A 1 11.00 8.40 23.42
CA GLY A 1 10.03 7.98 22.38
C GLY A 1 10.21 8.86 21.17
N LEU A 2 9.59 8.52 20.05
CA LEU A 2 9.53 9.37 18.85
C LEU A 2 8.26 10.24 18.91
N GLU A 3 8.35 11.48 18.43
CA GLU A 3 7.19 12.33 18.20
C GLU A 3 6.84 12.27 16.71
N VAL A 4 5.66 11.73 16.38
CA VAL A 4 5.19 11.63 14.99
C VAL A 4 4.40 12.89 14.67
N VAL A 5 4.94 13.73 13.78
CA VAL A 5 4.29 14.97 13.34
C VAL A 5 3.75 14.83 11.91
N PRO A 6 2.53 15.33 11.63
CA PRO A 6 1.98 15.28 10.29
C PRO A 6 2.81 16.16 9.33
N ILE A 7 3.04 15.64 8.12
CA ILE A 7 3.76 16.35 7.06
C ILE A 7 3.02 16.26 5.73
N ARG A 8 3.03 17.37 4.98
CA ARG A 8 2.51 17.48 3.62
C ARG A 8 3.59 18.06 2.70
N GLY A 9 3.33 18.04 1.40
CA GLY A 9 4.27 18.46 0.36
C GLY A 9 4.91 17.28 -0.37
N ASN A 10 5.64 17.60 -1.44
CA ASN A 10 6.34 16.62 -2.28
C ASN A 10 7.62 16.12 -1.59
N VAL A 11 8.16 14.98 -2.04
CA VAL A 11 9.38 14.35 -1.48
C VAL A 11 10.50 15.38 -1.26
N ASP A 12 10.75 16.26 -2.23
CA ASP A 12 11.78 17.30 -2.11
C ASP A 12 11.59 18.23 -0.91
N SER A 13 10.39 18.81 -0.78
CA SER A 13 10.07 19.67 0.37
C SER A 13 10.14 18.94 1.70
N ARG A 14 9.86 17.63 1.73
CA ARG A 14 9.94 16.83 2.95
C ARG A 14 11.38 16.58 3.39
N ILE A 15 12.26 16.23 2.44
CA ILE A 15 13.68 16.02 2.72
C ILE A 15 14.34 17.33 3.16
N ARG A 16 14.00 18.45 2.52
CA ARG A 16 14.53 19.76 2.88
C ARG A 16 14.25 20.13 4.34
N ARG A 17 13.06 19.80 4.89
CA ARG A 17 12.75 20.00 6.31
C ARG A 17 13.66 19.19 7.25
N VAL A 18 14.17 18.04 6.81
CA VAL A 18 15.18 17.28 7.57
C VAL A 18 16.54 17.98 7.50
N VAL A 19 16.95 18.42 6.31
CA VAL A 19 18.23 19.13 6.08
C VAL A 19 18.28 20.46 6.84
N GLU A 20 17.16 21.18 6.91
CA GLU A 20 17.03 22.46 7.61
C GLU A 20 16.88 22.31 9.13
N GLY A 21 16.81 21.06 9.65
CA GLY A 21 16.71 20.77 11.07
C GLY A 21 15.31 20.98 11.66
N GLU A 22 14.27 21.11 10.82
CA GLU A 22 12.89 21.14 11.31
C GLU A 22 12.37 19.76 11.75
N LEU A 23 12.97 18.68 11.22
CA LEU A 23 12.63 17.29 11.52
C LEU A 23 13.90 16.46 11.68
N ASP A 24 13.90 15.51 12.62
CA ASP A 24 15.00 14.56 12.79
C ASP A 24 15.05 13.50 11.68
N GLY A 25 13.92 13.25 11.00
CA GLY A 25 13.81 12.29 9.92
C GLY A 25 12.44 12.30 9.25
N VAL A 26 12.35 11.66 8.08
CA VAL A 26 11.08 11.49 7.36
C VAL A 26 11.02 10.11 6.71
N VAL A 27 9.84 9.48 6.76
CA VAL A 27 9.57 8.23 6.03
C VAL A 27 8.97 8.58 4.68
N VAL A 28 9.60 8.11 3.61
CA VAL A 28 9.13 8.26 2.23
C VAL A 28 9.23 6.93 1.49
N ALA A 29 8.38 6.72 0.49
CA ALA A 29 8.44 5.52 -0.33
C ALA A 29 9.76 5.45 -1.12
N ALA A 30 10.48 4.33 -1.00
CA ALA A 30 11.73 4.09 -1.71
C ALA A 30 11.57 4.24 -3.24
N ALA A 31 10.44 3.77 -3.80
CA ALA A 31 10.13 3.93 -5.22
C ALA A 31 10.07 5.40 -5.66
N GLY A 32 9.63 6.31 -4.79
CA GLY A 32 9.62 7.75 -5.06
C GLY A 32 11.03 8.32 -5.16
N LEU A 33 11.94 7.91 -4.27
CA LEU A 33 13.35 8.31 -4.33
C LEU A 33 14.05 7.75 -5.57
N ALA A 34 13.82 6.47 -5.88
CA ALA A 34 14.43 5.81 -7.03
C ALA A 34 14.06 6.51 -8.35
N ARG A 35 12.78 6.84 -8.54
CA ARG A 35 12.31 7.57 -9.74
C ARG A 35 12.91 8.97 -9.88
N LEU A 36 13.27 9.60 -8.77
CA LEU A 36 13.90 10.92 -8.74
C LEU A 36 15.43 10.85 -8.83
N GLY A 37 16.04 9.65 -8.87
CA GLY A 37 17.50 9.49 -8.84
C GLY A 37 18.12 9.83 -7.48
N ARG A 38 17.33 9.75 -6.39
CA ARG A 38 17.71 10.19 -5.03
C ARG A 38 17.84 9.03 -4.04
N SER A 39 17.99 7.80 -4.50
CA SER A 39 18.10 6.62 -3.63
C SER A 39 19.24 6.72 -2.62
N GLY A 40 20.31 7.44 -2.94
CA GLY A 40 21.46 7.65 -2.03
C GLY A 40 21.17 8.52 -0.81
N GLU A 41 20.00 9.18 -0.76
CA GLU A 41 19.56 9.94 0.41
C GLU A 41 18.81 9.09 1.44
N ALA A 42 18.45 7.85 1.09
CA ALA A 42 17.86 6.91 2.03
C ALA A 42 18.93 6.46 3.03
N THR A 43 18.74 6.82 4.31
CA THR A 43 19.61 6.38 5.40
C THR A 43 19.35 4.92 5.77
N GLU A 44 18.12 4.45 5.60
CA GLU A 44 17.68 3.08 5.87
C GLU A 44 16.54 2.69 4.94
N LEU A 45 16.55 1.44 4.47
CA LEU A 45 15.40 0.82 3.80
C LEU A 45 14.70 -0.08 4.81
N LEU A 46 13.44 0.22 5.10
CA LEU A 46 12.64 -0.54 6.06
C LEU A 46 12.22 -1.88 5.45
N ASP A 47 12.54 -2.98 6.12
CA ASP A 47 12.16 -4.31 5.69
C ASP A 47 10.63 -4.49 5.79
N PRO A 48 9.94 -5.04 4.77
CA PRO A 48 8.52 -5.37 4.84
C PRO A 48 8.10 -6.26 6.02
N LEU A 49 9.02 -7.03 6.61
CA LEU A 49 8.80 -7.77 7.85
C LEU A 49 8.60 -6.83 9.05
N GLN A 50 9.29 -5.69 9.06
CA GLN A 50 9.17 -4.65 10.09
C GLN A 50 7.98 -3.72 9.80
N MET A 51 7.87 -3.23 8.57
CA MET A 51 6.83 -2.29 8.15
C MET A 51 6.28 -2.67 6.79
N LEU A 52 5.06 -3.22 6.76
CA LEU A 52 4.38 -3.47 5.50
C LEU A 52 4.12 -2.14 4.76
N PRO A 53 4.34 -2.11 3.45
CA PRO A 53 4.08 -0.91 2.65
C PRO A 53 2.58 -0.62 2.56
N ALA A 54 2.26 0.61 2.14
CA ALA A 54 0.91 0.92 1.70
C ALA A 54 0.53 0.02 0.51
N PRO A 55 -0.74 -0.41 0.39
CA PRO A 55 -1.20 -1.18 -0.76
C PRO A 55 -0.84 -0.52 -2.09
N ALA A 56 -0.28 -1.30 -3.02
CA ALA A 56 0.23 -0.91 -4.32
C ALA A 56 1.40 0.10 -4.30
N GLN A 57 2.11 0.25 -3.18
CA GLN A 57 3.26 1.17 -3.11
C GLN A 57 4.33 0.79 -4.12
N GLY A 58 4.63 1.71 -5.04
CA GLY A 58 5.64 1.49 -6.07
C GLY A 58 5.07 0.98 -7.40
N ALA A 59 3.81 0.55 -7.46
CA ALA A 59 3.14 0.30 -8.73
C ALA A 59 2.79 1.62 -9.45
N LEU A 60 2.64 1.56 -10.77
CA LEU A 60 2.07 2.63 -11.58
C LEU A 60 0.78 2.11 -12.23
N ALA A 61 -0.29 2.90 -12.12
CA ALA A 61 -1.54 2.62 -12.80
C ALA A 61 -1.61 3.48 -14.07
N LEU A 62 -1.99 2.86 -15.19
CA LEU A 62 -2.31 3.53 -16.42
C LEU A 62 -3.83 3.48 -16.58
N GLU A 63 -4.46 4.64 -16.74
CA GLU A 63 -5.91 4.76 -16.89
C GLU A 63 -6.24 5.18 -18.31
N CYS A 64 -7.18 4.47 -18.92
CA CYS A 64 -7.76 4.82 -20.22
C CYS A 64 -9.28 4.65 -20.15
N ARG A 65 -10.00 5.14 -21.16
CA ARG A 65 -11.45 4.99 -21.20
C ARG A 65 -11.81 3.53 -21.51
N ILE A 66 -12.88 3.05 -20.90
CA ILE A 66 -13.36 1.67 -21.07
C ILE A 66 -13.79 1.33 -22.51
N ASP A 67 -14.15 2.33 -23.31
CA ASP A 67 -14.57 2.20 -24.71
C ASP A 67 -13.42 2.42 -25.71
N ASP A 68 -12.22 2.75 -25.25
CA ASP A 68 -11.02 2.95 -26.07
C ASP A 68 -10.20 1.64 -26.17
N ILE A 69 -10.78 0.67 -26.87
CA ILE A 69 -10.26 -0.71 -26.98
C ILE A 69 -8.86 -0.75 -27.59
N ASP A 70 -8.56 0.13 -28.55
CA ASP A 70 -7.24 0.18 -29.18
C ASP A 70 -6.16 0.63 -28.17
N THR A 71 -6.47 1.61 -27.33
CA THR A 71 -5.57 2.03 -26.25
C THR A 71 -5.41 0.94 -25.19
N GLU A 72 -6.51 0.31 -24.79
CA GLU A 72 -6.49 -0.77 -23.78
C GLU A 72 -5.61 -1.94 -24.24
N HIS A 73 -5.79 -2.42 -25.46
CA HIS A 73 -4.96 -3.48 -26.03
C HIS A 73 -3.48 -3.08 -26.14
N LEU A 74 -3.18 -1.83 -26.52
CA LEU A 74 -1.80 -1.35 -26.61
C LEU A 74 -1.12 -1.31 -25.23
N LEU A 75 -1.82 -0.78 -24.22
CA LEU A 75 -1.30 -0.70 -22.85
C LEU A 75 -1.09 -2.11 -22.28
N ALA A 76 -2.07 -3.00 -22.45
CA ALA A 76 -2.02 -4.38 -21.98
C ALA A 76 -0.92 -5.19 -22.68
N GLY A 77 -0.71 -4.99 -23.99
CA GLY A 77 0.29 -5.74 -24.75
C GLY A 77 1.73 -5.30 -24.52
N VAL A 78 1.96 -4.03 -24.14
CA VAL A 78 3.31 -3.45 -24.08
C VAL A 78 3.81 -3.22 -22.66
N LEU A 79 2.93 -2.80 -21.74
CA LEU A 79 3.33 -2.26 -20.43
C LEU A 79 2.83 -3.10 -19.25
N ASN A 80 1.90 -4.03 -19.46
CA ASN A 80 1.33 -4.81 -18.37
C ASN A 80 2.26 -5.95 -17.93
N ASP A 81 2.71 -5.85 -16.69
CA ASP A 81 3.34 -6.94 -15.95
C ASP A 81 2.24 -7.76 -15.24
N THR A 82 2.11 -9.05 -15.56
CA THR A 82 1.06 -9.93 -15.03
C THR A 82 1.20 -10.19 -13.55
N ASP A 83 2.43 -10.25 -13.05
CA ASP A 83 2.75 -10.61 -11.67
C ASP A 83 2.48 -9.41 -10.78
N ALA A 84 2.95 -8.23 -11.19
CA ALA A 84 2.65 -6.97 -10.54
C ALA A 84 1.13 -6.69 -10.54
N ARG A 85 0.43 -6.99 -11.65
CA ARG A 85 -1.03 -6.83 -11.71
C ARG A 85 -1.73 -7.75 -10.72
N ALA A 86 -1.33 -9.02 -10.60
CA ALA A 86 -1.92 -9.95 -9.65
C ALA A 86 -1.71 -9.48 -8.20
N ALA A 87 -0.47 -9.11 -7.85
CA ALA A 87 -0.11 -8.59 -6.54
C ALA A 87 -0.93 -7.34 -6.17
N VAL A 88 -0.91 -6.32 -7.03
CA VAL A 88 -1.67 -5.07 -6.82
C VAL A 88 -3.17 -5.33 -6.73
N THR A 89 -3.70 -6.29 -7.49
CA THR A 89 -5.13 -6.64 -7.42
C THR A 89 -5.49 -7.17 -6.04
N ALA A 90 -4.69 -8.07 -5.48
CA ALA A 90 -4.92 -8.63 -4.14
C ALA A 90 -4.79 -7.56 -3.05
N GLU A 91 -3.73 -6.74 -3.10
CA GLU A 91 -3.51 -5.65 -2.14
C GLU A 91 -4.65 -4.62 -2.15
N ARG A 92 -5.12 -4.23 -3.34
CA ARG A 92 -6.23 -3.30 -3.49
C ARG A 92 -7.56 -3.90 -3.05
N ALA A 93 -7.79 -5.18 -3.32
CA ALA A 93 -8.99 -5.87 -2.87
C ALA A 93 -9.05 -5.95 -1.33
N LEU A 94 -7.91 -6.20 -0.68
CA LEU A 94 -7.79 -6.12 0.78
C LEU A 94 -8.15 -4.72 1.28
N LEU A 95 -7.52 -3.67 0.73
CA LEU A 95 -7.77 -2.29 1.16
C LEU A 95 -9.25 -1.90 0.98
N ALA A 96 -9.84 -2.26 -0.15
CA ALA A 96 -11.23 -1.97 -0.47
C ALA A 96 -12.20 -2.71 0.48
N ALA A 97 -11.93 -3.97 0.79
CA ALA A 97 -12.76 -4.79 1.67
C ALA A 97 -12.73 -4.32 3.12
N LEU A 98 -11.63 -3.71 3.59
CA LEU A 98 -11.56 -3.08 4.91
C LEU A 98 -12.35 -1.76 5.00
N GLU A 99 -12.96 -1.28 3.91
CA GLU A 99 -13.59 0.05 3.79
C GLU A 99 -12.65 1.18 4.25
N ALA A 100 -11.34 0.93 4.14
CA ALA A 100 -10.29 1.80 4.61
C ALA A 100 -10.07 2.95 3.61
N GLY A 101 -10.34 4.19 4.03
CA GLY A 101 -9.90 5.37 3.27
C GLY A 101 -8.37 5.44 3.20
N CYS A 102 -7.81 6.31 2.35
CA CYS A 102 -6.35 6.45 2.17
C CYS A 102 -5.55 6.78 3.44
N SER A 103 -6.21 7.15 4.54
CA SER A 103 -5.61 7.45 5.84
C SER A 103 -5.79 6.34 6.88
N ALA A 104 -6.39 5.21 6.51
CA ALA A 104 -6.52 4.07 7.41
C ALA A 104 -5.12 3.45 7.65
N PRO A 105 -4.81 3.00 8.88
CA PRO A 105 -3.55 2.37 9.22
C PRO A 105 -3.52 0.92 8.71
N VAL A 106 -3.46 0.77 7.38
CA VAL A 106 -3.46 -0.50 6.65
C VAL A 106 -2.18 -0.61 5.82
N GLY A 107 -1.55 -1.77 5.89
CA GLY A 107 -0.45 -2.14 5.00
C GLY A 107 -0.74 -3.47 4.32
N ALA A 108 -0.30 -3.62 3.09
CA ALA A 108 -0.43 -4.87 2.34
C ALA A 108 0.76 -5.05 1.40
N LEU A 109 1.24 -6.27 1.28
CA LEU A 109 2.25 -6.67 0.30
C LEU A 109 1.92 -8.06 -0.22
N ALA A 110 1.77 -8.17 -1.53
CA ALA A 110 1.63 -9.42 -2.24
C ALA A 110 2.86 -9.70 -3.11
N ASP A 111 3.38 -10.92 -3.00
CA ASP A 111 4.54 -11.38 -3.77
C ASP A 111 4.15 -12.64 -4.56
N VAL A 112 4.62 -12.75 -5.79
CA VAL A 112 4.54 -14.01 -6.55
C VAL A 112 5.68 -14.92 -6.07
N VAL A 113 5.32 -16.10 -5.59
CA VAL A 113 6.24 -17.08 -5.02
C VAL A 113 6.17 -18.39 -5.79
N GLU A 114 7.29 -19.12 -5.83
CA GLU A 114 7.32 -20.50 -6.33
C GLU A 114 6.77 -21.46 -5.26
N ASP A 115 5.96 -22.41 -5.68
CA ASP A 115 5.42 -23.50 -4.87
C ASP A 115 5.41 -24.80 -5.67
N LEU A 116 5.10 -25.93 -5.04
CA LEU A 116 4.93 -27.22 -5.70
C LEU A 116 3.45 -27.63 -5.68
N ASP A 117 2.94 -28.09 -6.82
CA ASP A 117 1.64 -28.75 -6.86
C ASP A 117 1.70 -30.19 -6.32
N ASP A 118 0.54 -30.86 -6.25
CA ASP A 118 0.41 -32.23 -5.74
C ASP A 118 1.23 -33.25 -6.55
N GLU A 119 1.59 -32.91 -7.80
CA GLU A 119 2.45 -33.71 -8.67
C GLU A 119 3.94 -33.33 -8.58
N GLY A 120 4.29 -32.38 -7.71
CA GLY A 120 5.66 -31.90 -7.50
C GLY A 120 6.17 -30.98 -8.61
N ARG A 121 5.30 -30.37 -9.41
CA ARG A 121 5.67 -29.39 -10.44
C ARG A 121 5.72 -28.00 -9.84
N VAL A 122 6.69 -27.19 -10.30
CA VAL A 122 6.79 -25.79 -9.90
C VAL A 122 5.60 -25.01 -10.45
N VAL A 123 4.89 -24.34 -9.56
CA VAL A 123 3.79 -23.43 -9.87
C VAL A 123 4.04 -22.08 -9.21
N HIS A 124 3.48 -21.01 -9.79
CA HIS A 124 3.51 -19.69 -9.18
C HIS A 124 2.23 -19.45 -8.39
N ARG A 125 2.38 -19.00 -7.15
CA ARG A 125 1.28 -18.60 -6.26
C ARG A 125 1.46 -17.17 -5.81
N LEU A 126 0.36 -16.56 -5.39
CA LEU A 126 0.37 -15.24 -4.78
C LEU A 126 0.37 -15.38 -3.27
N SER A 127 1.38 -14.84 -2.60
CA SER A 127 1.48 -14.74 -1.15
C SER A 127 1.14 -13.32 -0.72
N LEU A 128 0.01 -13.15 -0.04
CA LEU A 128 -0.47 -11.85 0.45
C LEU A 128 -0.27 -11.76 1.97
N ARG A 129 0.34 -10.66 2.42
CA ARG A 129 0.43 -10.28 3.84
C ARG A 129 -0.31 -8.97 4.05
N GLY A 130 -1.15 -8.92 5.09
CA GLY A 130 -1.92 -7.74 5.49
C GLY A 130 -1.64 -7.34 6.93
N VAL A 131 -1.68 -6.04 7.21
CA VAL A 131 -1.73 -5.47 8.56
C VAL A 131 -2.82 -4.41 8.63
N ALA A 132 -3.55 -4.38 9.73
CA ALA A 132 -4.51 -3.32 10.03
C ALA A 132 -4.47 -2.97 11.52
N ALA A 133 -4.61 -1.69 11.87
CA ALA A 133 -4.75 -1.31 13.28
C ALA A 133 -6.20 -1.46 13.78
N THR A 134 -6.31 -1.75 15.07
CA THR A 134 -7.56 -1.65 15.85
C THR A 134 -7.80 -0.20 16.28
N PRO A 135 -9.00 0.15 16.77
CA PRO A 135 -9.26 1.47 17.36
C PRO A 135 -8.38 1.81 18.57
N ASP A 136 -7.82 0.80 19.25
CA ASP A 136 -6.94 0.94 20.42
C ASP A 136 -5.44 0.87 20.02
N ASP A 137 -5.12 1.17 18.75
CA ASP A 137 -3.77 1.20 18.17
C ASP A 137 -3.01 -0.14 18.18
N ALA A 138 -3.64 -1.26 18.55
CA ALA A 138 -3.05 -2.58 18.37
C ALA A 138 -2.97 -2.97 16.88
N LEU A 139 -1.90 -3.64 16.47
CA LEU A 139 -1.72 -4.11 15.09
C LEU A 139 -2.13 -5.56 14.92
N LEU A 140 -3.05 -5.82 13.99
CA LEU A 140 -3.47 -7.15 13.58
C LEU A 140 -2.79 -7.53 12.27
N ARG A 141 -2.44 -8.81 12.13
CA ARG A 141 -1.76 -9.35 10.95
C ARG A 141 -2.49 -10.59 10.48
N ALA A 142 -2.62 -10.72 9.17
CA ALA A 142 -3.19 -11.88 8.49
C ALA A 142 -2.40 -12.14 7.20
N SER A 143 -2.43 -13.37 6.72
CA SER A 143 -1.74 -13.73 5.48
C SER A 143 -2.36 -14.95 4.84
N ALA A 144 -2.37 -15.00 3.51
CA ALA A 144 -2.86 -16.14 2.76
C ALA A 144 -2.01 -16.36 1.50
N ILE A 145 -2.03 -17.60 1.01
CA ILE A 145 -1.42 -17.99 -0.26
C ILE A 145 -2.53 -18.54 -1.15
N GLY A 146 -2.57 -18.10 -2.40
CA GLY A 146 -3.58 -18.53 -3.37
C GLY A 146 -3.06 -18.58 -4.80
N GLU A 147 -3.89 -19.05 -5.73
CA GLU A 147 -3.58 -18.96 -7.15
C GLU A 147 -3.59 -17.50 -7.62
N MET A 148 -2.78 -17.18 -8.63
CA MET A 148 -2.74 -15.82 -9.20
C MET A 148 -4.07 -15.40 -9.82
N THR A 149 -4.85 -16.38 -10.31
CA THR A 149 -6.18 -16.19 -10.93
C THR A 149 -7.24 -15.71 -9.94
N VAL A 150 -7.03 -15.94 -8.64
CA VAL A 150 -7.97 -15.56 -7.57
C VAL A 150 -7.47 -14.38 -6.72
N ALA A 151 -6.54 -13.58 -7.24
CA ALA A 151 -5.92 -12.46 -6.52
C ALA A 151 -6.92 -11.55 -5.78
N GLU A 152 -8.02 -11.17 -6.45
CA GLU A 152 -9.04 -10.33 -5.83
C GLU A 152 -9.73 -11.02 -4.65
N GLN A 153 -10.01 -12.31 -4.77
CA GLN A 153 -10.62 -13.10 -3.69
C GLN A 153 -9.64 -13.28 -2.53
N LEU A 154 -8.36 -13.56 -2.81
CA LEU A 154 -7.31 -13.65 -1.80
C LEU A 154 -7.24 -12.37 -0.95
N GLY A 155 -7.34 -11.20 -1.59
CA GLY A 155 -7.40 -9.91 -0.90
C GLY A 155 -8.62 -9.77 0.03
N ARG A 156 -9.80 -10.20 -0.45
CA ARG A 156 -11.03 -10.22 0.36
C ARG A 156 -10.93 -11.18 1.56
N ASP A 157 -10.33 -12.34 1.38
CA ASP A 157 -10.21 -13.36 2.41
C ASP A 157 -9.30 -12.88 3.56
N VAL A 158 -8.15 -12.28 3.23
CA VAL A 158 -7.24 -11.68 4.23
C VAL A 158 -7.91 -10.50 4.94
N ALA A 159 -8.69 -9.68 4.23
CA ALA A 159 -9.46 -8.61 4.87
C ALA A 159 -10.54 -9.15 5.83
N ALA A 160 -11.24 -10.22 5.46
CA ALA A 160 -12.23 -10.86 6.32
C ALA A 160 -11.58 -11.40 7.61
N GLU A 161 -10.40 -12.04 7.51
CA GLU A 161 -9.64 -12.50 8.67
C GLU A 161 -9.24 -11.32 9.58
N LEU A 162 -8.75 -10.21 9.02
CA LEU A 162 -8.42 -9.01 9.80
C LEU A 162 -9.65 -8.42 10.51
N LEU A 163 -10.81 -8.39 9.87
CA LEU A 163 -12.06 -7.92 10.47
C LEU A 163 -12.54 -8.83 11.59
N ASP A 164 -12.45 -10.16 11.41
CA ASP A 164 -12.78 -11.14 12.44
C ASP A 164 -11.85 -11.02 13.66
N LEU A 165 -10.60 -10.62 13.44
CA LEU A 165 -9.62 -10.31 14.50
C LEU A 165 -9.86 -8.94 15.17
N GLY A 166 -10.79 -8.13 14.66
CA GLY A 166 -11.16 -6.84 15.26
C GLY A 166 -10.53 -5.60 14.62
N ALA A 167 -10.07 -5.69 13.36
CA ALA A 167 -9.59 -4.52 12.63
C ALA A 167 -10.67 -3.44 12.55
N ALA A 168 -10.26 -2.16 12.60
CA ALA A 168 -11.18 -1.05 12.54
C ALA A 168 -11.85 -0.96 11.15
N GLY A 169 -13.00 -1.62 10.97
CA GLY A 169 -13.90 -1.39 9.85
C GLY A 169 -14.77 -0.16 10.09
N ARG A 170 -14.95 0.67 9.04
CA ARG A 170 -15.63 1.98 9.04
C ARG A 170 -15.05 3.03 9.99
N GLY A 171 -14.28 3.96 9.42
CA GLY A 171 -14.32 5.37 9.79
C GLY A 171 -14.15 5.71 11.27
N SER A 172 -13.41 4.92 12.04
CA SER A 172 -12.96 5.33 13.37
C SER A 172 -12.04 6.54 13.17
N PRO A 173 -12.40 7.72 13.70
CA PRO A 173 -11.55 8.89 13.59
C PRO A 173 -10.20 8.56 14.22
N ASN A 174 -9.10 8.77 13.48
CA ASN A 174 -7.76 8.70 14.05
C ASN A 174 -7.42 10.10 14.59
N PRO A 175 -7.48 10.34 15.92
CA PRO A 175 -7.21 11.66 16.50
C PRO A 175 -5.75 12.10 16.32
N ALA A 176 -4.83 11.21 15.97
CA ALA A 176 -3.42 11.55 15.75
C ALA A 176 -3.14 12.15 14.35
N LEU A 177 -4.05 11.98 13.38
CA LEU A 177 -3.87 12.47 12.01
C LEU A 177 -4.80 13.62 11.62
N ASP A 178 -5.90 13.82 12.34
CA ASP A 178 -6.78 14.98 12.19
C ASP A 178 -6.26 16.18 13.01
N GLY A 179 -5.18 16.80 12.52
CA GLY A 179 -4.67 18.07 13.05
C GLY A 179 -5.69 19.22 12.92
N PRO A 180 -5.58 20.28 13.74
CA PRO A 180 -6.54 21.38 13.71
C PRO A 180 -6.25 22.28 12.51
N GLY A 181 -7.09 22.27 11.47
CA GLY A 181 -6.81 23.16 10.34
C GLY A 181 -7.64 23.04 9.07
N ARG A 182 -8.97 22.90 9.14
CA ARG A 182 -9.82 23.42 8.06
C ARG A 182 -10.22 24.85 8.41
N ARG A 183 -9.49 25.84 7.91
CA ARG A 183 -10.09 27.18 7.71
C ARG A 183 -11.01 27.10 6.50
N PRO A 184 -12.26 27.60 6.59
CA PRO A 184 -13.14 27.63 5.44
C PRO A 184 -12.53 28.54 4.37
N MET A 185 -12.46 28.04 3.13
CA MET A 185 -12.20 28.87 1.96
C MET A 185 -13.37 29.84 1.85
N GLY A 186 -13.13 31.12 2.14
CA GLY A 186 -14.07 32.18 1.82
C GLY A 186 -14.14 32.33 0.30
N ASN A 187 -15.36 32.36 -0.23
CA ASN A 187 -15.61 32.84 -1.58
C ASN A 187 -15.46 34.36 -1.58
N GLU A 188 -14.51 34.87 -2.36
CA GLU A 188 -14.58 36.18 -3.02
C GLU A 188 -14.50 35.94 -4.53
#